data_AF-I2NXB7-F1
#
_entry.id   AF-I2NXB7-F1
#
_cell.length_a   1.000
_cell.length_b   1.000
_cell.length_c   1.000
_cell.angle_alpha   90.00
_cell.angle_beta   90.00
_cell.angle_gamma   90.00
#
_symmetry.space_group_name_H-M   'P 1'
#
loop_
_entity.id
_entity.type
_entity.pdbx_description
1 polymer ?
#
loop_
_entity_poly.entity_id
_entity_poly.type
_entity_poly.pdbx_seq_one_letter_code
_entity_poly.pdbx_strand_id
1 'polypeptide(L)'
;MGFARENKLIHPVAGFQTASKPKGKNMNPDKVQRSKLNTLIDLPNVGKAVAEDLVLLGITQPQDLAGQDAYEMYSRLCSLTATRHDPCMIDIFLSLVDFMQGNEPKPWWHFTEQRKAFLADK
;
A
#
# COMPACT_ATOMS: atom_id res chain seq x y z
N MET A 1 3.41 -17.62 -62.32
CA MET A 1 3.86 -16.46 -61.51
C MET A 1 3.09 -16.50 -60.20
N GLY A 2 3.67 -17.07 -59.13
CA GLY A 2 4.26 -16.30 -58.01
C GLY A 2 3.14 -15.94 -57.02
N PHE A 3 3.13 -16.32 -55.73
CA PHE A 3 4.20 -16.49 -54.78
C PHE A 3 3.78 -17.48 -53.69
N ALA A 4 4.67 -18.39 -53.32
CA ALA A 4 4.65 -19.06 -52.03
C ALA A 4 4.91 -18.03 -50.91
N ARG A 5 4.18 -18.13 -49.80
CA ARG A 5 4.58 -17.53 -48.53
C ARG A 5 4.36 -18.53 -47.41
N GLU A 6 5.49 -19.16 -47.05
CA GLU A 6 5.68 -19.97 -45.86
C GLU A 6 5.64 -19.14 -44.57
N ASN A 7 5.09 -19.79 -43.55
CA ASN A 7 5.64 -19.94 -42.20
C ASN A 7 5.83 -18.68 -41.33
N LYS A 8 4.92 -18.51 -40.35
CA LYS A 8 5.29 -17.99 -39.02
C LYS A 8 4.81 -18.94 -37.93
N LEU A 9 5.78 -19.72 -37.49
CA LEU A 9 5.91 -20.39 -36.22
C LEU A 9 5.23 -19.60 -35.08
N ILE A 10 4.14 -20.15 -34.56
CA ILE A 10 3.53 -19.72 -33.30
C ILE A 10 4.42 -20.28 -32.20
N HIS A 11 5.22 -19.43 -31.56
CA HIS A 11 5.94 -19.79 -30.35
C HIS A 11 4.94 -19.98 -29.21
N PRO A 12 5.01 -21.05 -28.40
CA PRO A 12 4.24 -21.14 -27.18
C PRO A 12 4.77 -20.07 -26.19
N VAL A 13 3.90 -19.17 -25.77
CA VAL A 13 4.17 -18.26 -24.65
C VAL A 13 4.42 -19.11 -23.42
N ALA A 14 5.63 -19.03 -22.89
CA ALA A 14 6.04 -19.69 -21.66
C ALA A 14 5.06 -19.36 -20.53
N GLY A 15 4.70 -20.38 -19.75
CA GLY A 15 3.70 -20.31 -18.69
C GLY A 15 3.92 -19.13 -17.75
N PHE A 16 2.86 -18.32 -17.60
CA PHE A 16 2.72 -17.36 -16.52
C PHE A 16 2.66 -18.17 -15.22
N GLN A 17 3.80 -18.33 -14.56
CA GLN A 17 3.84 -18.87 -13.20
C GLN A 17 3.05 -17.90 -12.32
N THR A 18 1.89 -18.34 -11.84
CA THR A 18 1.14 -17.61 -10.83
C THR A 18 1.97 -17.61 -9.56
N ALA A 19 2.72 -16.53 -9.32
CA ALA A 19 3.35 -16.32 -8.02
C ALA A 19 2.24 -16.35 -6.96
N SER A 20 2.33 -17.32 -6.04
CA SER A 20 1.38 -17.47 -4.94
C SER A 20 1.22 -16.16 -4.20
N LYS A 21 -0.02 -15.65 -4.13
CA LYS A 21 -0.38 -14.37 -3.50
C LYS A 21 0.16 -14.32 -2.07
N PRO A 22 0.98 -13.32 -1.69
CA PRO A 22 1.51 -13.25 -0.34
C PRO A 22 0.34 -13.01 0.63
N LYS A 23 0.13 -13.93 1.57
CA LYS A 23 -0.82 -13.75 2.67
C LYS A 23 -0.17 -12.79 3.68
N GLY A 24 -0.73 -11.59 3.84
CA GLY A 24 -0.27 -10.59 4.82
C GLY A 24 -0.39 -11.15 6.24
N LYS A 25 0.73 -11.64 6.79
CA LYS A 25 0.79 -12.21 8.14
C LYS A 25 0.72 -11.13 9.23
N ASN A 26 0.89 -9.86 8.87
CA ASN A 26 1.18 -8.76 9.81
C ASN A 26 0.08 -7.69 9.89
N MET A 27 -1.14 -7.96 9.41
CA MET A 27 -2.26 -7.00 9.56
C MET A 27 -2.63 -6.73 11.03
N ASN A 28 -2.24 -7.62 11.95
CA ASN A 28 -2.39 -7.38 13.39
C ASN A 28 -1.14 -6.62 13.92
N PRO A 29 -1.31 -5.39 14.44
CA PRO A 29 -0.23 -4.59 15.04
C PRO A 29 0.62 -5.33 16.08
N ASP A 30 0.01 -6.18 16.92
CA ASP A 30 0.68 -6.90 18.01
C ASP A 30 1.72 -7.92 17.51
N LYS A 31 1.68 -8.27 16.21
CA LYS A 31 2.53 -9.28 15.60
C LYS A 31 3.64 -8.69 14.74
N VAL A 32 3.68 -7.37 14.57
CA VAL A 32 4.67 -6.69 13.74
C VAL A 32 6.02 -6.66 14.44
N GLN A 33 7.08 -6.95 13.70
CA GLN A 33 8.47 -6.85 14.17
C GLN A 33 9.24 -5.92 13.24
N ARG A 34 9.72 -4.79 13.76
CA ARG A 34 10.45 -3.79 12.96
C ARG A 34 11.66 -4.34 12.21
N SER A 35 12.38 -5.28 12.82
CA SER A 35 13.53 -5.95 12.21
C SER A 35 13.17 -6.87 11.03
N LYS A 36 11.88 -7.07 10.74
CA LYS A 36 11.38 -7.96 9.68
C LYS A 36 10.51 -7.24 8.65
N LEU A 37 10.60 -5.91 8.54
CA LEU A 37 9.89 -5.12 7.54
C LEU A 37 10.61 -5.17 6.18
N ASN A 38 10.32 -6.19 5.38
CA ASN A 38 10.93 -6.33 4.05
C ASN A 38 10.04 -5.77 2.94
N THR A 39 8.73 -5.84 3.13
CA THR A 39 7.72 -5.45 2.15
C THR A 39 6.63 -4.60 2.81
N LEU A 40 5.82 -3.91 2.01
CA LEU A 40 4.74 -3.07 2.54
C LEU A 40 3.71 -3.86 3.36
N ILE A 41 3.44 -5.12 3.01
CA ILE A 41 2.50 -5.97 3.75
C ILE A 41 3.04 -6.45 5.12
N ASP A 42 4.32 -6.18 5.41
CA ASP A 42 4.90 -6.46 6.72
C ASP A 42 4.58 -5.35 7.74
N LEU A 43 4.13 -4.17 7.27
CA LEU A 43 3.70 -3.04 8.09
C LEU A 43 2.40 -3.33 8.86
N PRO A 44 2.17 -2.66 10.01
CA PRO A 44 0.92 -2.80 10.75
C PRO A 44 -0.26 -2.32 9.90
N ASN A 45 -1.41 -2.99 10.02
CA ASN A 45 -2.65 -2.61 9.34
C ASN A 45 -2.61 -2.69 7.79
N VAL A 46 -1.52 -3.15 7.17
CA VAL A 46 -1.40 -3.20 5.71
C VAL A 46 -1.80 -4.56 5.16
N GLY A 47 -2.97 -4.59 4.53
CA GLY A 47 -3.37 -5.66 3.61
C GLY A 47 -2.95 -5.35 2.17
N LYS A 48 -3.27 -6.27 1.25
CA LYS A 48 -2.94 -6.12 -0.18
C LYS A 48 -3.44 -4.79 -0.78
N ALA A 49 -4.69 -4.40 -0.50
CA ALA A 49 -5.29 -3.18 -1.07
C ALA A 49 -4.53 -1.92 -0.61
N VAL A 50 -4.27 -1.79 0.69
CA VAL A 50 -3.49 -0.68 1.24
C VAL A 50 -2.08 -0.65 0.66
N ALA A 51 -1.45 -1.81 0.43
CA ALA A 51 -0.14 -1.86 -0.22
C ALA A 51 -0.19 -1.36 -1.68
N GLU A 52 -1.25 -1.65 -2.43
CA GLU A 52 -1.46 -1.12 -3.78
C GLU A 52 -1.65 0.40 -3.74
N ASP A 53 -2.42 0.94 -2.78
CA ASP A 53 -2.58 2.38 -2.59
C ASP A 53 -1.26 3.09 -2.25
N LEU A 54 -0.43 2.48 -1.41
CA LEU A 54 0.91 2.98 -1.09
C LEU A 54 1.80 3.02 -2.33
N VAL A 55 1.76 1.98 -3.17
CA VAL A 55 2.51 1.95 -4.44
C VAL A 55 2.04 3.06 -5.37
N LEU A 56 0.73 3.34 -5.45
CA LEU A 56 0.21 4.48 -6.23
C LEU A 56 0.76 5.82 -5.73
N LEU A 57 0.99 5.97 -4.43
CA LEU A 57 1.61 7.14 -3.81
C LEU A 57 3.13 7.24 -4.04
N GLY A 58 3.74 6.23 -4.66
CA GLY A 58 5.19 6.12 -4.88
C GLY A 58 5.94 5.52 -3.68
N ILE A 59 5.23 4.94 -2.71
CA ILE A 59 5.80 4.26 -1.55
C ILE A 59 5.94 2.78 -1.92
N THR A 60 7.16 2.32 -2.11
CA THR A 60 7.43 0.95 -2.61
C THR A 60 8.09 0.06 -1.56
N GLN A 61 8.65 0.66 -0.51
CA GLN A 61 9.23 -0.03 0.64
C GLN A 61 8.86 0.71 1.94
N PRO A 62 8.87 0.03 3.11
CA PRO A 62 8.48 0.64 4.39
C PRO A 62 9.17 1.96 4.72
N GLN A 63 10.45 2.10 4.33
CA GLN A 63 11.31 3.24 4.64
C GLN A 63 10.87 4.52 3.92
N ASP A 64 10.14 4.41 2.81
CA ASP A 64 9.68 5.57 2.03
C ASP A 64 8.59 6.37 2.76
N LEU A 65 8.01 5.80 3.83
CA LEU A 65 7.07 6.46 4.74
C LEU A 65 7.75 7.47 5.67
N ALA A 66 9.07 7.42 5.83
CA ALA A 66 9.79 8.35 6.68
C ALA A 66 9.63 9.79 6.16
N GLY A 67 9.10 10.68 7.00
CA GLY A 67 8.88 12.08 6.64
C GLY A 67 7.63 12.35 5.79
N GLN A 68 6.81 11.34 5.49
CA GLN A 68 5.51 11.57 4.85
C GLN A 68 4.51 12.17 5.85
N ASP A 69 3.60 13.00 5.35
CA ASP A 69 2.42 13.46 6.10
C ASP A 69 1.17 12.66 5.70
N ALA A 70 0.46 12.13 6.68
CA ALA A 70 -0.68 11.24 6.45
C ALA A 70 -1.87 11.93 5.75
N TYR A 71 -2.08 13.23 5.99
CA TYR A 71 -3.18 13.98 5.40
C TYR A 71 -2.86 14.39 3.95
N GLU A 72 -1.61 14.74 3.67
CA GLU A 72 -1.13 14.96 2.31
C GLU A 72 -1.17 13.66 1.50
N MET A 73 -0.76 12.53 2.08
CA MET A 73 -0.87 11.21 1.46
C MET A 73 -2.31 10.92 1.04
N TYR A 74 -3.30 11.14 1.92
CA TYR A 74 -4.71 10.96 1.60
C TYR A 74 -5.18 11.90 0.48
N SER A 75 -4.78 13.17 0.52
CA SER A 75 -5.14 14.15 -0.51
C SER A 75 -4.56 13.77 -1.88
N ARG A 76 -3.31 13.30 -1.91
CA ARG A 76 -2.64 12.78 -3.11
C ARG A 76 -3.31 11.52 -3.61
N LEU A 77 -3.69 10.57 -2.74
CA LEU A 77 -4.38 9.35 -3.13
C LEU A 77 -5.71 9.67 -3.83
N CYS A 78 -6.52 10.54 -3.22
CA CYS A 78 -7.79 10.97 -3.81
C CYS A 78 -7.60 11.63 -5.19
N SER A 79 -6.55 12.44 -5.32
CA SER A 79 -6.22 13.12 -6.58
C SER A 79 -5.79 12.15 -7.66
N LEU A 80 -4.91 11.20 -7.34
CA LEU A 80 -4.39 10.19 -8.27
C LEU A 80 -5.48 9.24 -8.77
N THR A 81 -6.43 8.88 -7.92
CA THR A 81 -7.52 7.97 -8.27
C THR A 81 -8.78 8.69 -8.76
N ALA A 82 -8.76 10.03 -8.83
CA ALA A 82 -9.92 10.88 -9.12
C ALA A 82 -11.18 10.50 -8.31
N THR A 83 -10.99 10.03 -7.08
CA THR A 83 -12.04 9.43 -6.25
C THR A 83 -11.86 9.89 -4.82
N ARG A 84 -12.96 10.29 -4.15
CA ARG A 84 -12.94 10.56 -2.72
C ARG A 84 -13.00 9.24 -1.95
N HIS A 85 -11.85 8.81 -1.44
CA HIS A 85 -11.76 7.62 -0.58
C HIS A 85 -12.45 7.85 0.76
N ASP A 86 -12.71 6.76 1.48
CA ASP A 86 -13.21 6.86 2.85
C ASP A 86 -12.17 7.53 3.75
N PRO A 87 -12.54 8.53 4.58
CA PRO A 87 -11.59 9.24 5.43
C PRO A 87 -10.85 8.35 6.43
N CYS A 88 -11.36 7.15 6.76
CA CYS A 88 -10.65 6.19 7.61
C CYS A 88 -9.29 5.75 7.03
N MET A 89 -9.04 5.98 5.73
CA MET A 89 -7.72 5.77 5.14
C MET A 89 -6.65 6.67 5.78
N ILE A 90 -7.03 7.86 6.26
CA ILE A 90 -6.12 8.74 7.03
C ILE A 90 -5.70 8.05 8.33
N ASP A 91 -6.59 7.31 9.00
CA ASP A 91 -6.29 6.62 10.26
C ASP A 91 -5.22 5.53 10.03
N ILE A 92 -5.29 4.85 8.88
CA ILE A 92 -4.27 3.90 8.44
C ILE A 92 -2.94 4.62 8.19
N PHE A 93 -2.93 5.71 7.41
CA PHE A 93 -1.71 6.46 7.13
C PHE A 93 -1.06 7.06 8.38
N LEU A 94 -1.85 7.60 9.31
CA LEU A 94 -1.38 8.06 10.61
C LEU A 94 -0.70 6.92 11.37
N SER A 95 -1.31 5.74 11.41
CA SER A 95 -0.70 4.56 12.03
C SER A 95 0.61 4.15 11.39
N LEU A 96 0.75 4.27 10.07
CA LEU A 96 1.98 3.90 9.36
C LEU A 96 3.11 4.90 9.65
N VAL A 97 2.80 6.20 9.56
CA VAL A 97 3.76 7.27 9.82
C VAL A 97 4.22 7.24 11.28
N ASP A 98 3.30 7.12 12.25
CA ASP A 98 3.61 7.00 13.68
C ASP A 98 4.55 5.82 13.96
N PHE A 99 4.25 4.66 13.35
CA PHE A 99 5.06 3.46 13.50
C PHE A 99 6.48 3.62 12.94
N MET A 100 6.60 4.25 11.76
CA MET A 100 7.88 4.51 11.10
C MET A 100 8.70 5.61 11.79
N GLN A 101 8.09 6.45 12.63
CA GLN A 101 8.78 7.38 13.52
C GLN A 101 9.34 6.71 14.78
N GLY A 102 9.04 5.43 15.01
CA GLY A 102 9.59 4.64 16.11
C GLY A 102 8.60 4.30 17.23
N ASN A 103 7.35 4.78 17.17
CA ASN A 103 6.32 4.50 18.17
C ASN A 103 5.70 3.12 17.98
N GLU A 104 5.37 2.41 19.06
CA GLU A 104 4.78 1.07 19.03
C GLU A 104 3.65 0.92 17.98
N PRO A 105 3.54 -0.25 17.30
CA PRO A 105 2.48 -0.47 16.33
C PRO A 105 1.13 -0.43 17.03
N LYS A 106 0.20 0.37 16.50
CA LYS A 106 -1.15 0.56 17.06
C LYS A 106 -2.20 0.11 16.06
N PRO A 107 -3.39 -0.31 16.52
CA PRO A 107 -4.51 -0.46 15.60
C PRO A 107 -4.87 0.88 14.97
N TRP A 108 -5.21 0.88 13.69
CA TRP A 108 -5.50 2.12 12.95
C TRP A 108 -6.61 2.97 13.61
N TRP A 109 -7.64 2.34 14.21
CA TRP A 109 -8.74 3.07 14.85
C TRP A 109 -8.30 3.89 16.07
N HIS A 110 -7.10 3.67 16.62
CA HIS A 110 -6.51 4.53 17.64
C HIS A 110 -6.43 6.00 17.20
N PHE A 111 -6.26 6.25 15.90
CA PHE A 111 -6.09 7.60 15.34
C PHE A 111 -7.41 8.27 14.92
N THR A 112 -8.56 7.61 15.14
CA THR A 112 -9.88 8.10 14.72
C THR A 112 -10.21 9.48 15.26
N GLU A 113 -9.97 9.70 16.56
CA GLU A 113 -10.31 10.98 17.20
C GLU A 113 -9.39 12.11 16.70
N GLN A 114 -8.11 11.82 16.48
CA GLN A 114 -7.16 12.77 15.88
C GLN A 114 -7.61 13.19 14.48
N ARG A 115 -8.01 12.25 13.62
CA ARG A 115 -8.54 12.55 12.29
C ARG A 115 -9.81 13.40 12.38
N LYS A 116 -10.77 13.02 13.23
CA LYS A 116 -12.04 13.75 13.36
C LYS A 116 -11.81 15.20 13.79
N ALA A 117 -10.92 15.43 14.75
CA ALA A 117 -10.56 16.77 15.19
C ALA A 117 -9.94 17.59 14.05
N PHE A 118 -8.99 17.01 13.31
CA PHE A 118 -8.36 17.68 12.16
C PHE A 118 -9.37 18.06 11.07
N LEU A 119 -10.31 17.16 10.74
CA LEU A 119 -11.30 17.40 9.70
C LEU A 119 -12.42 18.37 10.13
N ALA A 120 -12.63 18.58 11.42
CA ALA A 120 -13.60 19.55 11.93
C ALA A 120 -13.06 20.99 11.91
N ASP A 121 -11.73 21.16 11.90
CA ASP A 121 -11.03 22.45 11.89
C ASP A 121 -10.76 23.00 10.48
N LYS A 122 -11.14 22.25 9.43
CA LYS A 122 -10.96 22.60 8.01
C LYS A 122 -12.26 22.98 7.35
#